data_AF-A0A7Y0X8E0-F1
#
_entry.id   AF-A0A7Y0X8E0-F1
#
_cell.length_a   1.000
_cell.length_b   1.000
_cell.length_c   1.000
_cell.angle_alpha   90.00
_cell.angle_beta   90.00
_cell.angle_gamma   90.00
#
_symmetry.space_group_name_H-M   'P 1'
#
loop_
_entity.id
_entity.type
_entity.pdbx_description
1 polymer ?
#
loop_
_entity_poly.entity_id
_entity_poly.type
_entity_poly.pdbx_seq_one_letter_code
_entity_poly.pdbx_strand_id
1 'polypeptide(L)'
;QCESMIKAFKEMGYIVGLNLMQAGGKPSEVIAEKVQTVAKANPDVIYFADSLGNMDSAEVTRIAEIVKQNWDGDIGIHTHNNMGQAMSNTMTARSNGVTWLDVTVTGMGRGAGN
;
A
#
# COMPACT_ATOMS: atom_id res chain seq x y z
N GLN A 1 16.76 -0.19 -8.00
CA GLN A 1 17.53 0.03 -6.75
C GLN A 1 16.97 -0.77 -5.57
N CYS A 2 15.66 -0.97 -5.43
CA CYS A 2 15.07 -1.78 -4.35
C CYS A 2 15.34 -3.29 -4.45
N GLU A 3 15.61 -3.83 -5.65
CA GLU A 3 15.80 -5.27 -5.88
C GLU A 3 16.94 -5.90 -5.06
N SER A 4 18.11 -5.25 -5.01
CA SER A 4 19.26 -5.76 -4.24
C SER A 4 18.98 -5.82 -2.74
N MET A 5 18.24 -4.84 -2.20
CA MET A 5 17.83 -4.81 -0.80
C MET A 5 16.80 -5.89 -0.49
N ILE A 6 15.80 -6.08 -1.37
CA ILE A 6 14.80 -7.14 -1.21
C ILE A 6 15.49 -8.49 -1.16
N LYS A 7 16.38 -8.78 -2.13
CA LYS A 7 17.12 -10.05 -2.15
C LYS A 7 17.93 -10.26 -0.87
N ALA A 8 18.68 -9.26 -0.42
CA ALA A 8 19.49 -9.36 0.79
C ALA A 8 18.64 -9.64 2.04
N PHE A 9 17.50 -8.97 2.21
CA PHE A 9 16.62 -9.21 3.36
C PHE A 9 15.93 -10.58 3.30
N LYS A 10 15.55 -11.05 2.11
CA LYS A 10 15.00 -12.40 1.94
C LYS A 10 16.05 -13.49 2.23
N GLU A 11 17.30 -13.30 1.82
CA GLU A 11 18.41 -14.22 2.15
C GLU A 11 18.68 -14.30 3.66
N MET A 12 18.37 -13.23 4.41
CA MET A 12 18.43 -13.21 5.87
C MET A 12 17.19 -13.84 6.55
N GLY A 13 16.17 -14.24 5.78
CA GLY A 13 14.94 -14.86 6.30
C GLY A 13 13.86 -13.87 6.75
N TYR A 14 13.93 -12.60 6.37
CA TYR A 14 12.88 -11.63 6.68
C TYR A 14 11.71 -11.72 5.69
N ILE A 15 10.52 -11.34 6.17
CA ILE A 15 9.38 -10.97 5.32
C ILE A 15 9.62 -9.54 4.83
N VAL A 16 9.56 -9.33 3.52
CA VAL A 16 9.89 -8.05 2.89
C VAL A 16 8.66 -7.45 2.23
N GLY A 17 8.18 -6.34 2.78
CA GLY A 17 7.17 -5.49 2.16
C GLY A 17 7.78 -4.30 1.42
N LEU A 18 7.21 -3.92 0.28
CA LEU A 18 7.58 -2.68 -0.41
C LEU A 18 6.39 -1.71 -0.45
N ASN A 19 6.57 -0.52 0.12
CA ASN A 19 5.53 0.49 0.23
C ASN A 19 5.63 1.57 -0.86
N LEU A 20 4.56 1.70 -1.65
CA LEU A 20 4.32 2.79 -2.59
C LEU A 20 3.74 4.00 -1.82
N MET A 21 4.64 4.83 -1.32
CA MET A 21 4.28 6.07 -0.62
C MET A 21 3.61 7.08 -1.56
N GLN A 22 2.73 7.92 -1.02
CA GLN A 22 2.03 8.99 -1.76
C GLN A 22 1.36 8.48 -3.04
N ALA A 23 0.66 7.36 -2.94
CA ALA A 23 -0.02 6.75 -4.09
C ALA A 23 -1.25 7.56 -4.54
N GLY A 24 -1.89 8.28 -3.62
CA GLY A 24 -3.04 9.14 -3.92
C GLY A 24 -2.72 10.23 -4.95
N GLY A 25 -3.63 10.38 -5.91
CA GLY A 25 -3.53 11.37 -6.99
C GLY A 25 -2.49 11.05 -8.07
N LYS A 26 -1.82 9.88 -8.00
CA LYS A 26 -0.92 9.44 -9.07
C LYS A 26 -1.70 8.81 -10.24
N PRO A 27 -1.30 9.08 -11.49
CA PRO A 27 -1.91 8.43 -12.66
C PRO A 27 -1.84 6.91 -12.57
N SER A 28 -2.87 6.23 -13.07
CA SER A 28 -2.97 4.76 -13.02
C SER A 28 -1.77 4.07 -13.66
N GLU A 29 -1.25 4.63 -14.75
CA GLU A 29 -0.13 4.11 -15.52
C GLU A 29 1.16 4.15 -14.70
N VAL A 30 1.35 5.22 -13.92
CA VAL A 30 2.51 5.36 -13.03
C VAL A 30 2.46 4.32 -11.92
N ILE A 31 1.28 4.09 -11.33
CA ILE A 31 1.10 3.06 -10.30
C ILE A 31 1.39 1.67 -10.88
N ALA A 32 0.80 1.35 -12.03
CA ALA A 32 1.02 0.07 -12.71
C ALA A 32 2.50 -0.16 -13.03
N GLU A 33 3.20 0.84 -13.60
CA GLU A 33 4.64 0.75 -13.90
C GLU A 33 5.46 0.47 -12.63
N LYS A 34 5.14 1.13 -11.51
CA LYS A 34 5.85 0.89 -10.23
C LYS A 34 5.55 -0.49 -9.66
N VAL A 35 4.30 -0.94 -9.69
CA VAL A 35 3.93 -2.30 -9.24
C VAL A 35 4.68 -3.34 -10.07
N GLN A 36 4.67 -3.23 -11.40
CA GLN A 36 5.39 -4.15 -12.29
C GLN A 36 6.90 -4.14 -12.05
N THR A 37 7.48 -2.96 -11.77
CA THR A 37 8.90 -2.84 -11.45
C THR A 37 9.24 -3.52 -10.13
N VAL A 38 8.39 -3.36 -9.12
CA VAL A 38 8.55 -3.96 -7.79
C VAL A 38 8.33 -5.48 -7.84
N ALA A 39 7.34 -5.94 -8.60
CA ALA A 39 7.01 -7.35 -8.75
C ALA A 39 8.21 -8.18 -9.24
N LYS A 40 9.06 -7.60 -10.10
CA LYS A 40 10.31 -8.26 -10.56
C LYS A 40 11.27 -8.61 -9.43
N ALA A 41 11.25 -7.84 -8.33
CA ALA A 41 12.07 -8.11 -7.16
C ALA A 41 11.44 -9.11 -6.18
N ASN A 42 10.21 -9.57 -6.46
CA ASN A 42 9.48 -10.58 -5.69
C ASN A 42 9.43 -10.32 -4.15
N PRO A 43 8.91 -9.15 -3.72
CA PRO A 43 8.62 -8.93 -2.30
C PRO A 43 7.52 -9.88 -1.83
N ASP A 44 7.37 -10.04 -0.52
CA ASP A 44 6.30 -10.85 0.06
C ASP A 44 4.96 -10.10 0.07
N VAL A 45 4.99 -8.77 0.15
CA VAL A 45 3.80 -7.91 0.12
C VAL A 45 4.09 -6.58 -0.57
N ILE A 46 3.16 -6.11 -1.41
CA ILE A 46 3.18 -4.75 -1.98
C ILE A 46 2.19 -3.89 -1.21
N TYR A 47 2.69 -2.80 -0.63
CA TYR A 47 1.90 -1.83 0.10
C TYR A 47 1.62 -0.58 -0.73
N PHE A 48 0.48 0.07 -0.49
CA PHE A 48 0.25 1.45 -0.88
C PHE A 48 -0.22 2.28 0.31
N ALA A 49 0.11 3.57 0.32
CA ALA A 49 -0.16 4.43 1.47
C ALA A 49 -0.87 5.73 1.11
N ASP A 50 -1.87 6.08 1.93
CA ASP A 50 -2.47 7.42 2.00
C ASP A 50 -1.58 8.35 2.82
N SER A 51 -0.36 8.61 2.34
CA SER A 51 0.65 9.32 3.15
C SER A 51 0.28 10.75 3.52
N LEU A 52 -0.73 11.34 2.87
CA LEU A 52 -1.21 12.70 3.12
C LEU A 52 -2.61 12.72 3.79
N GLY A 53 -3.25 11.56 3.95
CA GLY A 53 -4.61 11.44 4.47
C GLY A 53 -5.65 12.09 3.57
N ASN A 54 -5.45 12.03 2.25
CA ASN A 54 -6.24 12.71 1.23
C ASN A 54 -6.92 11.78 0.22
N MET A 55 -6.87 10.46 0.42
CA MET A 55 -7.58 9.51 -0.43
C MET A 55 -9.01 9.31 0.07
N ASP A 56 -9.94 9.12 -0.87
CA ASP A 56 -11.27 8.62 -0.58
C ASP A 56 -11.41 7.12 -0.95
N SER A 57 -12.60 6.56 -0.74
CA SER A 57 -12.87 5.15 -1.04
C SER A 57 -12.74 4.81 -2.53
N ALA A 58 -13.02 5.75 -3.43
CA ALA A 58 -12.92 5.53 -4.87
C ALA A 58 -11.44 5.43 -5.27
N GLU A 59 -10.60 6.30 -4.73
CA GLU A 59 -9.16 6.27 -4.95
C GLU A 59 -8.51 5.01 -4.37
N VAL A 60 -8.91 4.59 -3.17
CA VAL A 60 -8.45 3.32 -2.58
C VAL A 60 -8.83 2.12 -3.45
N THR A 61 -10.07 2.08 -3.94
CA THR A 61 -10.54 1.01 -4.85
C THR A 61 -9.73 1.00 -6.13
N ARG A 62 -9.56 2.15 -6.78
CA ARG A 62 -8.79 2.30 -8.03
C ARG A 62 -7.36 1.78 -7.86
N ILE A 63 -6.67 2.20 -6.79
CA ILE A 63 -5.28 1.79 -6.55
C ILE A 63 -5.21 0.30 -6.25
N ALA A 64 -6.09 -0.23 -5.40
CA ALA A 64 -6.11 -1.65 -5.08
C ALA A 64 -6.36 -2.52 -6.32
N GLU A 65 -7.26 -2.11 -7.22
CA GLU A 65 -7.50 -2.80 -8.49
C GLU A 65 -6.28 -2.81 -9.41
N ILE A 66 -5.59 -1.66 -9.54
CA ILE A 66 -4.36 -1.57 -10.35
C ILE A 66 -3.27 -2.48 -9.79
N VAL A 67 -3.08 -2.52 -8.47
CA VAL A 67 -2.10 -3.41 -7.84
C VAL A 67 -2.46 -4.86 -8.14
N LYS A 68 -3.71 -5.29 -7.91
CA LYS A 68 -4.17 -6.66 -8.20
C LYS A 68 -4.02 -7.07 -9.66
N GLN A 69 -4.20 -6.14 -10.60
CA GLN A 69 -4.05 -6.43 -12.04
C GLN A 69 -2.59 -6.69 -12.44
N ASN A 70 -1.61 -6.26 -11.61
CA ASN A 70 -0.19 -6.30 -11.94
C ASN A 70 0.64 -7.09 -10.92
N TRP A 71 0.00 -7.73 -9.94
CA TRP A 71 0.63 -8.43 -8.83
C TRP A 71 -0.30 -9.51 -8.25
N ASP A 72 0.22 -10.73 -8.11
CA ASP A 72 -0.54 -11.88 -7.60
C ASP A 72 -0.29 -12.19 -6.11
N GLY A 73 0.65 -11.50 -5.46
CA GLY A 73 0.97 -11.71 -4.05
C GLY A 73 0.13 -10.87 -3.09
N ASP A 74 0.51 -10.85 -1.82
CA ASP A 74 -0.20 -10.10 -0.79
C ASP A 74 -0.14 -8.59 -1.05
N ILE A 75 -1.21 -7.90 -0.67
CA ILE A 75 -1.35 -6.45 -0.78
C ILE A 75 -1.59 -5.87 0.60
N GLY A 76 -0.90 -4.76 0.90
CA GLY A 76 -1.07 -3.99 2.11
C GLY A 76 -1.53 -2.55 1.89
N ILE A 77 -2.19 -1.99 2.90
CA ILE A 77 -2.57 -0.58 2.92
C ILE A 77 -2.22 0.08 4.26
N HIS A 78 -1.78 1.34 4.15
CA HIS A 78 -1.65 2.26 5.28
C HIS A 78 -2.48 3.52 5.05
N THR A 79 -3.39 3.86 5.96
CA THR A 79 -4.27 5.02 5.83
C THR A 79 -3.99 6.07 6.89
N HIS A 80 -3.98 7.35 6.53
CA HIS A 80 -3.94 8.46 7.47
C HIS A 80 -5.32 9.10 7.64
N ASN A 81 -5.57 9.68 8.81
CA ASN A 81 -6.89 10.14 9.20
C ASN A 81 -7.14 11.64 8.98
N ASN A 82 -6.37 12.32 8.13
CA ASN A 82 -6.47 13.78 7.94
C ASN A 82 -7.86 14.24 7.45
N MET A 83 -8.55 13.42 6.66
CA MET A 83 -9.94 13.64 6.23
C MET A 83 -10.98 12.89 7.07
N GLY A 84 -10.59 12.23 8.18
CA GLY A 84 -11.48 11.39 8.97
C GLY A 84 -11.86 10.06 8.29
N GLN A 85 -11.15 9.67 7.22
CA GLN A 85 -11.51 8.57 6.34
C GLN A 85 -10.67 7.30 6.53
N ALA A 86 -9.72 7.27 7.47
CA ALA A 86 -8.77 6.17 7.57
C ALA A 86 -9.44 4.80 7.76
N MET A 87 -10.39 4.71 8.69
CA MET A 87 -11.17 3.50 8.93
C MET A 87 -11.98 3.08 7.70
N SER A 88 -12.66 4.04 7.05
CA SER A 88 -13.47 3.78 5.85
C SER A 88 -12.61 3.28 4.70
N ASN A 89 -11.45 3.90 4.48
CA ASN A 89 -10.50 3.53 3.45
C ASN A 89 -9.91 2.14 3.72
N THR A 90 -9.56 1.83 4.98
CA THR A 90 -9.10 0.50 5.38
C THR A 90 -10.16 -0.59 5.11
N MET A 91 -11.43 -0.32 5.44
CA MET A 91 -12.52 -1.26 5.17
C MET A 91 -12.83 -1.40 3.67
N THR A 92 -12.66 -0.33 2.90
CA THR A 92 -12.78 -0.34 1.44
C THR A 92 -11.68 -1.19 0.81
N ALA A 93 -10.43 -1.04 1.27
CA ALA A 93 -9.31 -1.86 0.83
C ALA A 93 -9.52 -3.34 1.14
N ARG A 94 -9.96 -3.66 2.36
CA ARG A 94 -10.34 -5.02 2.76
C ARG A 94 -11.39 -5.63 1.82
N SER A 95 -12.43 -4.86 1.50
CA SER A 95 -13.50 -5.29 0.59
C SER A 95 -13.01 -5.52 -0.84
N ASN A 96 -11.90 -4.87 -1.21
CA ASN A 96 -11.20 -5.03 -2.47
C ASN A 96 -10.11 -6.12 -2.46
N GLY A 97 -10.01 -6.92 -1.40
CA GLY A 97 -9.07 -8.06 -1.33
C GLY A 97 -7.69 -7.72 -0.79
N VAL A 98 -7.49 -6.53 -0.21
CA VAL A 98 -6.26 -6.20 0.54
C VAL A 98 -6.26 -6.96 1.87
N THR A 99 -5.18 -7.70 2.14
CA THR A 99 -5.09 -8.62 3.29
C THR A 99 -4.25 -8.08 4.45
N TRP A 100 -3.31 -7.18 4.17
CA TRP A 100 -2.50 -6.52 5.20
C TRP A 100 -3.03 -5.11 5.48
N LEU A 101 -3.56 -4.89 6.67
CA LEU A 101 -4.23 -3.65 7.07
C LEU A 101 -3.50 -3.02 8.25
N ASP A 102 -2.83 -1.89 8.04
CA ASP A 102 -2.15 -1.19 9.13
C ASP A 102 -3.17 -0.47 10.02
N VAL A 103 -2.98 -0.59 11.34
CA VAL A 103 -3.79 0.09 12.36
C VAL A 103 -2.90 0.57 13.51
N THR A 104 -3.37 1.55 14.27
CA THR A 104 -2.71 1.98 15.50
C THR A 104 -3.68 2.00 16.68
N VAL A 105 -3.16 1.73 17.87
CA VAL A 105 -3.96 1.81 19.10
C VAL A 105 -4.33 3.28 19.33
N THR A 106 -5.63 3.56 19.48
CA THR A 106 -6.19 4.91 19.64
C THR A 106 -5.91 5.89 18.49
N GLY A 107 -5.50 5.42 17.31
CA GLY A 107 -5.25 6.26 16.14
C GLY A 107 -3.97 7.10 16.22
N MET A 108 -3.04 6.79 17.15
CA MET A 108 -1.79 7.54 17.26
C MET A 108 -0.95 7.41 15.98
N GLY A 109 -0.47 8.53 15.46
CA GLY A 109 0.29 8.59 14.21
C GLY A 109 0.68 10.01 13.85
N ARG A 110 1.31 10.19 12.69
CA ARG A 110 1.66 11.52 12.17
C ARG A 110 0.39 12.28 11.78
N GLY A 111 0.35 13.59 12.01
CA GLY A 111 -0.78 14.43 11.60
C GLY A 111 -2.02 14.18 12.45
N ALA A 112 -3.17 13.98 11.81
CA ALA A 112 -4.43 13.64 12.48
C ALA A 112 -4.49 12.18 12.96
N GLY A 113 -3.40 11.43 12.79
CA GLY A 113 -3.30 10.03 13.16
C GLY A 113 -3.44 9.08 11.97
N ASN A 114 -3.58 7.81 12.32
CA ASN A 114 -3.79 6.70 11.40
C ASN A 114 -5.17 6.08 11.65
#